data_AF-A0A9D4Q579-F1
#
_entry.id   AF-A0A9D4Q579-F1
#
_cell.length_a   1.000
_cell.length_b   1.000
_cell.length_c   1.000
_cell.angle_alpha   90.00
_cell.angle_beta   90.00
_cell.angle_gamma   90.00
#
_symmetry.space_group_name_H-M   'P 1'
#
loop_
_entity.id
_entity.type
_entity.pdbx_description
1 polymer ?
#
loop_
_entity_poly.entity_id
_entity_poly.type
_entity_poly.pdbx_seq_one_letter_code
_entity_poly.pdbx_strand_id
1 'polypeptide(L)'
;MMPQIQEDLNVFVQAMKQYADTGKEVQMLHKFEELAMDLTARGAFGINERFVGKPDHPFIITSKAVARNIMKGPFHFIAQCTTRFGALMKPLFWLSLIIGDYSFDPLNAQTLEVIKLRKNNPSGELDYETVMKKLKYTGQVVDETMRLYPPGLSFVTRQAKEEYIYNGTRFKAGTCFMVPQYYVQRDPRYWPDPLEFKPERFSPDNEGTFKKTAYTAFGVGPRQCVGTRMSMLEMRCVAAKILQKYRLELGPSQKGTVVIGL
;
A
#
# COMPACT_ATOMS: atom_id res chain seq x y z
N MET A 1 19.47 8.48 3.76
CA MET A 1 18.32 7.87 3.07
C MET A 1 17.37 8.89 2.43
N MET A 2 17.00 10.00 3.08
CA MET A 2 16.16 11.02 2.40
C MET A 2 16.74 11.56 1.08
N PRO A 3 18.04 11.92 0.97
CA PRO A 3 18.61 12.38 -0.30
C PRO A 3 18.51 11.33 -1.41
N GLN A 4 18.74 10.08 -1.01
CA GLN A 4 18.64 8.89 -1.85
C GLN A 4 17.21 8.67 -2.37
N ILE A 5 16.19 8.73 -1.49
CA ILE A 5 14.78 8.68 -1.87
C ILE A 5 14.43 9.83 -2.83
N GLN A 6 14.89 11.05 -2.55
CA GLN A 6 14.63 12.19 -3.42
C GLN A 6 15.23 12.00 -4.82
N GLU A 7 16.45 11.46 -4.91
CA GLU A 7 17.10 11.15 -6.17
C GLU A 7 16.30 10.10 -6.96
N ASP A 8 15.88 9.01 -6.31
CA ASP A 8 15.05 7.95 -6.93
C ASP A 8 13.73 8.50 -7.45
N LEU A 9 13.08 9.36 -6.66
CA LEU A 9 11.82 9.99 -7.05
C LEU A 9 11.98 11.03 -8.16
N ASN A 10 13.09 11.77 -8.21
CA ASN A 10 13.40 12.70 -9.29
C ASN A 10 13.57 11.93 -10.62
N VAL A 11 14.32 10.83 -10.60
CA VAL A 11 14.48 9.94 -11.77
C VAL A 11 13.14 9.38 -12.21
N PHE A 12 12.34 8.87 -11.26
CA PHE A 12 11.02 8.32 -11.54
C PHE A 12 10.09 9.34 -12.19
N VAL A 13 9.95 10.52 -11.58
CA VAL A 13 9.13 11.61 -12.12
C VAL A 13 9.63 12.02 -13.50
N GLN A 14 10.94 12.17 -13.71
CA GLN A 14 11.47 12.51 -15.02
C GLN A 14 11.16 11.43 -16.07
N ALA A 15 11.23 10.15 -15.71
CA ALA A 15 10.84 9.05 -16.59
C ALA A 15 9.34 9.10 -16.91
N MET A 16 8.49 9.48 -15.94
CA MET A 16 7.04 9.62 -16.15
C MET A 16 6.69 10.70 -17.18
N LYS A 17 7.52 11.74 -17.34
CA LYS A 17 7.32 12.77 -18.36
C LYS A 17 7.22 12.18 -19.77
N GLN A 18 8.05 11.18 -20.09
CA GLN A 18 8.05 10.55 -21.41
C GLN A 18 6.72 9.86 -21.73
N TYR A 19 6.01 9.38 -20.71
CA TYR A 19 4.71 8.75 -20.87
C TYR A 19 3.58 9.78 -20.83
N ALA A 20 3.64 10.73 -19.90
CA ALA A 20 2.66 11.81 -19.78
C ALA A 20 2.54 12.64 -21.06
N ASP A 21 3.67 12.94 -21.72
CA ASP A 21 3.70 13.71 -22.97
C ASP A 21 3.05 12.95 -24.15
N THR A 22 2.86 11.62 -24.06
CA THR A 22 2.17 10.84 -25.11
C THR A 22 0.64 10.97 -25.06
N GLY A 23 0.08 11.41 -23.93
CA GLY A 23 -1.36 11.41 -23.69
C GLY A 23 -2.02 10.03 -23.66
N LYS A 24 -1.24 8.94 -23.71
CA LYS A 24 -1.74 7.56 -23.65
C LYS A 24 -1.90 7.11 -22.21
N GLU A 25 -2.82 6.19 -22.00
CA GLU A 25 -2.98 5.48 -20.72
C GLU A 25 -1.71 4.71 -20.36
N VAL A 26 -1.32 4.77 -19.09
CA VAL A 26 -0.09 4.15 -18.57
C VAL A 26 -0.46 3.16 -17.48
N GLN A 27 0.05 1.94 -17.58
CA GLN A 27 -0.12 0.94 -16.52
C GLN A 27 0.82 1.24 -15.35
N MET A 28 0.31 1.98 -14.36
CA MET A 28 1.11 2.51 -13.24
C MET A 28 1.70 1.43 -12.33
N LEU A 29 1.06 0.25 -12.22
CA LEU A 29 1.56 -0.84 -11.37
C LEU A 29 3.02 -1.19 -11.69
N HIS A 30 3.34 -1.42 -12.96
CA HIS A 30 4.70 -1.78 -13.36
C HIS A 30 5.71 -0.66 -13.11
N LYS A 31 5.28 0.60 -13.23
CA LYS A 31 6.12 1.76 -12.93
C LYS A 31 6.43 1.87 -11.44
N PHE A 32 5.46 1.58 -10.59
CA PHE A 32 5.68 1.50 -9.16
C PHE A 32 6.53 0.29 -8.75
N GLU A 33 6.44 -0.86 -9.44
CA GLU A 33 7.34 -2.00 -9.21
C GLU A 33 8.81 -1.62 -9.47
N GLU A 34 9.08 -0.93 -10.59
CA GLU A 34 10.41 -0.43 -10.93
C GLU A 34 10.94 0.55 -9.86
N LEU A 35 10.11 1.50 -9.41
CA LEU A 35 10.47 2.45 -8.35
C LEU A 35 10.70 1.77 -7.00
N ALA A 36 9.87 0.80 -6.62
CA ALA A 36 10.03 0.06 -5.38
C ALA A 36 11.37 -0.71 -5.37
N MET A 37 11.82 -1.21 -6.52
CA MET A 37 13.14 -1.81 -6.65
C MET A 37 14.26 -0.79 -6.50
N ASP A 38 14.17 0.40 -7.11
CA ASP A 38 15.17 1.47 -6.88
C ASP A 38 15.30 1.80 -5.39
N LEU A 39 14.17 2.08 -4.72
CA LEU A 39 14.13 2.45 -3.30
C LEU A 39 14.69 1.33 -2.42
N THR A 40 14.29 0.07 -2.66
CA THR A 40 14.71 -1.07 -1.85
C THR A 40 16.16 -1.45 -2.11
N ALA A 41 16.58 -1.55 -3.37
CA ALA A 41 17.92 -1.98 -3.75
C ALA A 41 18.98 -0.99 -3.24
N ARG A 42 18.74 0.31 -3.43
CA ARG A 42 19.66 1.36 -2.96
C ARG A 42 19.54 1.54 -1.44
N GLY A 43 18.31 1.59 -0.91
CA GLY A 43 18.06 1.87 0.51
C GLY A 43 18.44 0.73 1.46
N ALA A 44 18.17 -0.53 1.10
CA ALA A 44 18.42 -1.68 1.95
C ALA A 44 19.74 -2.40 1.66
N PHE A 45 20.20 -2.40 0.41
CA PHE A 45 21.35 -3.20 -0.03
C PHE A 45 22.52 -2.37 -0.58
N GLY A 46 22.37 -1.05 -0.73
CA GLY A 46 23.42 -0.19 -1.30
C GLY A 46 23.71 -0.48 -2.78
N ILE A 47 22.82 -1.18 -3.48
CA ILE A 47 22.97 -1.51 -4.90
C ILE A 47 22.65 -0.26 -5.72
N ASN A 48 23.64 0.34 -6.39
CA ASN A 48 23.47 1.60 -7.13
C ASN A 48 22.96 1.41 -8.57
N GLU A 49 22.27 0.30 -8.86
CA GLU A 49 21.64 0.02 -10.15
C GLU A 49 20.27 0.72 -10.24
N ARG A 50 19.86 1.08 -11.48
CA ARG A 50 18.58 1.74 -11.76
C ARG A 50 17.66 0.83 -12.53
N PHE A 51 16.46 0.64 -12.02
CA PHE A 51 15.41 -0.24 -12.54
C PHE A 51 14.30 0.53 -13.27
N VAL A 52 14.08 1.80 -12.92
CA VAL A 52 13.13 2.68 -13.62
C VAL A 52 13.45 2.74 -15.11
N GLY A 53 12.45 2.43 -15.94
CA GLY A 53 12.57 2.40 -17.40
C GLY A 53 13.26 1.15 -17.96
N LYS A 54 13.64 0.17 -17.11
CA LYS A 54 14.29 -1.09 -17.52
C LYS A 54 13.46 -2.32 -17.11
N PRO A 55 12.25 -2.53 -17.66
CA PRO A 55 11.37 -3.63 -17.25
C PRO A 55 12.00 -5.02 -17.49
N ASP A 56 12.89 -5.14 -18.47
CA ASP A 56 13.59 -6.37 -18.83
C ASP A 56 14.89 -6.60 -18.04
N HIS A 57 15.17 -5.76 -17.02
CA HIS A 57 16.38 -5.93 -16.22
C HIS A 57 16.39 -7.31 -15.53
N PRO A 58 17.50 -8.08 -15.58
CA PRO A 58 17.56 -9.44 -15.04
C PRO A 58 17.12 -9.54 -13.59
N PHE A 59 17.43 -8.52 -12.78
CA PHE A 59 16.99 -8.44 -11.39
C PHE A 59 15.46 -8.29 -11.24
N ILE A 60 14.78 -7.51 -12.08
CA ILE A 60 13.31 -7.36 -12.04
C ILE A 60 12.65 -8.68 -12.46
N ILE A 61 13.12 -9.28 -13.55
CA ILE A 61 12.63 -10.58 -14.03
C ILE A 61 12.83 -11.65 -12.95
N THR A 62 14.03 -11.72 -12.37
CA THR A 62 14.37 -12.67 -11.32
C THR A 62 13.55 -12.41 -10.06
N SER A 63 13.40 -11.15 -9.63
CA SER A 63 12.56 -10.78 -8.49
C SER A 63 11.11 -11.22 -8.68
N LYS A 64 10.52 -10.96 -9.85
CA LYS A 64 9.18 -11.45 -10.22
C LYS A 64 9.08 -12.98 -10.24
N ALA A 65 10.14 -13.67 -10.69
CA ALA A 65 10.21 -15.13 -10.73
C ALA A 65 10.43 -15.76 -9.34
N VAL A 66 11.22 -15.12 -8.47
CA VAL A 66 11.47 -15.55 -7.09
C VAL A 66 10.23 -15.32 -6.24
N ALA A 67 9.57 -14.16 -6.38
CA ALA A 67 8.33 -13.86 -5.68
C ALA A 67 7.14 -14.75 -6.09
N ARG A 68 7.17 -15.40 -7.28
CA ARG A 68 6.25 -16.50 -7.61
C ARG A 68 6.38 -17.71 -6.67
N ASN A 69 7.46 -17.78 -5.87
CA ASN A 69 7.84 -18.94 -5.05
C ASN A 69 8.25 -18.62 -3.60
N ILE A 70 8.26 -17.35 -3.18
CA ILE A 70 8.38 -17.00 -1.75
C ILE A 70 7.13 -17.57 -1.04
N MET A 71 7.31 -18.36 0.04
CA MET A 71 6.31 -19.19 0.74
C MET A 71 6.15 -20.66 0.29
N LYS A 72 7.24 -21.39 -0.03
CA LYS A 72 7.20 -22.83 -0.43
C LYS A 72 8.02 -23.77 0.45
N GLY A 73 7.82 -23.72 1.78
CA GLY A 73 8.36 -24.70 2.73
C GLY A 73 7.28 -25.67 3.25
N PRO A 74 7.63 -26.84 3.81
CA PRO A 74 6.66 -27.86 4.26
C PRO A 74 5.67 -27.36 5.33
N PHE A 75 6.02 -26.34 6.12
CA PHE A 75 5.09 -25.70 7.06
C PHE A 75 4.03 -24.79 6.39
N HIS A 76 4.16 -24.49 5.09
CA HIS A 76 3.11 -23.83 4.31
C HIS A 76 2.01 -24.80 3.82
N PHE A 77 2.21 -26.12 3.91
CA PHE A 77 1.22 -27.11 3.51
C PHE A 77 -0.09 -27.00 4.32
N ILE A 78 0.00 -26.52 5.57
CA ILE A 78 -1.17 -26.32 6.46
C ILE A 78 -1.76 -24.91 6.32
N ALA A 79 -0.95 -23.91 5.96
CA ALA A 79 -1.42 -22.55 5.66
C ALA A 79 -2.08 -22.44 4.27
N GLN A 80 -1.91 -23.46 3.41
CA GLN A 80 -2.38 -23.49 2.04
C GLN A 80 -3.29 -24.69 1.72
N CYS A 81 -4.34 -24.91 2.52
CA CYS A 81 -5.52 -25.60 1.98
C CYS A 81 -6.22 -24.83 0.83
N THR A 82 -5.57 -23.84 0.20
CA THR A 82 -6.09 -23.05 -0.93
C THR A 82 -5.19 -22.98 -2.17
N THR A 83 -4.03 -23.65 -2.22
CA THR A 83 -3.15 -23.59 -3.43
C THR A 83 -3.23 -24.79 -4.36
N ARG A 84 -4.23 -25.66 -4.20
CA ARG A 84 -4.60 -26.66 -5.22
C ARG A 84 -5.87 -26.32 -6.02
N PHE A 85 -6.41 -25.11 -5.85
CA PHE A 85 -7.66 -24.66 -6.49
C PHE A 85 -7.50 -23.32 -7.25
N GLY A 86 -6.37 -23.13 -7.95
CA GLY A 86 -6.06 -21.87 -8.64
C GLY A 86 -7.09 -21.41 -9.68
N ALA A 87 -7.82 -22.34 -10.32
CA ALA A 87 -8.93 -21.99 -11.23
C ALA A 87 -10.19 -21.53 -10.47
N LEU A 88 -10.43 -22.07 -9.27
CA LEU A 88 -11.61 -21.79 -8.44
C LEU A 88 -11.46 -20.49 -7.63
N MET A 89 -10.23 -20.09 -7.29
CA MET A 89 -9.95 -18.89 -6.49
C MET A 89 -9.76 -17.62 -7.33
N LYS A 90 -9.57 -17.74 -8.65
CA LYS A 90 -9.53 -16.59 -9.58
C LYS A 90 -10.80 -15.71 -9.47
N PRO A 91 -12.02 -16.26 -9.45
CA PRO A 91 -13.24 -15.50 -9.20
C PRO A 91 -13.24 -14.74 -7.86
N LEU A 92 -12.64 -15.31 -6.80
CA LEU A 92 -12.57 -14.70 -5.46
C LEU A 92 -11.56 -13.54 -5.38
N PHE A 93 -10.38 -13.68 -5.98
CA PHE A 93 -9.42 -12.57 -6.10
C PHE A 93 -9.91 -11.49 -7.08
N TRP A 94 -10.61 -11.89 -8.14
CA TRP A 94 -11.29 -10.99 -9.07
C TRP A 94 -12.43 -10.23 -8.40
N LEU A 95 -13.24 -10.87 -7.54
CA LEU A 95 -14.24 -10.21 -6.70
C LEU A 95 -13.60 -9.16 -5.77
N SER A 96 -12.43 -9.44 -5.18
CA SER A 96 -11.72 -8.44 -4.36
C SER A 96 -11.19 -7.23 -5.15
N LEU A 97 -10.96 -7.41 -6.47
CA LEU A 97 -10.60 -6.34 -7.40
C LEU A 97 -11.83 -5.57 -7.90
N ILE A 98 -12.99 -6.22 -8.03
CA ILE A 98 -14.29 -5.59 -8.40
C ILE A 98 -14.85 -4.74 -7.26
N ILE A 99 -14.66 -5.17 -6.01
CA ILE A 99 -15.13 -4.42 -4.83
C ILE A 99 -14.26 -3.17 -4.58
N GLY A 100 -13.16 -3.01 -5.32
CA GLY A 100 -12.34 -1.80 -5.34
C GLY A 100 -12.84 -0.78 -6.35
N ASP A 101 -14.07 -0.29 -6.17
CA ASP A 101 -14.50 0.93 -6.85
C ASP A 101 -13.66 2.09 -6.31
N TYR A 102 -12.79 2.63 -7.16
CA TYR A 102 -12.04 3.84 -6.87
C TYR A 102 -12.69 5.02 -7.57
N SER A 103 -13.04 6.04 -6.81
CA SER A 103 -12.98 7.40 -7.32
C SER A 103 -11.54 7.88 -7.19
N PHE A 104 -10.93 8.32 -8.30
CA PHE A 104 -9.68 9.10 -8.28
C PHE A 104 -9.90 10.53 -7.74
N ASP A 105 -11.14 10.85 -7.36
CA ASP A 105 -11.57 12.16 -6.91
C ASP A 105 -10.95 12.59 -5.56
N PRO A 106 -10.77 11.72 -4.54
CA PRO A 106 -10.06 12.08 -3.30
C PRO A 106 -8.55 12.28 -3.52
N LEU A 107 -7.95 11.62 -4.52
CA LEU A 107 -6.56 11.85 -4.94
C LEU A 107 -6.42 13.19 -5.69
N ASN A 108 -7.45 13.57 -6.44
CA ASN A 108 -7.54 14.89 -7.05
C ASN A 108 -7.77 16.01 -6.02
N ALA A 109 -8.52 15.76 -4.93
CA ALA A 109 -8.67 16.74 -3.84
C ALA A 109 -7.32 17.05 -3.14
N GLN A 110 -6.45 16.06 -2.97
CA GLN A 110 -5.08 16.23 -2.46
C GLN A 110 -4.21 17.14 -3.34
N THR A 111 -4.52 17.21 -4.63
CA THR A 111 -3.75 18.01 -5.59
C THR A 111 -3.74 19.47 -5.15
N LEU A 112 -4.83 20.01 -4.57
CA LEU A 112 -4.89 21.40 -4.13
C LEU A 112 -3.99 21.71 -2.92
N GLU A 113 -3.92 20.85 -1.91
CA GLU A 113 -3.03 21.07 -0.76
C GLU A 113 -1.56 20.88 -1.11
N VAL A 114 -1.25 19.84 -1.90
CA VAL A 114 0.11 19.65 -2.42
C VAL A 114 0.50 20.83 -3.32
N ILE A 115 -0.41 21.39 -4.15
CA ILE A 115 -0.19 22.63 -4.94
C ILE A 115 0.04 23.85 -4.05
N LYS A 116 -0.75 24.02 -2.98
CA LYS A 116 -0.56 25.16 -2.06
C LYS A 116 0.83 25.11 -1.42
N LEU A 117 1.30 23.91 -1.03
CA LEU A 117 2.66 23.71 -0.56
C LEU A 117 3.71 23.90 -1.67
N ARG A 118 3.41 23.55 -2.92
CA ARG A 118 4.26 23.84 -4.10
C ARG A 118 4.54 25.33 -4.28
N LYS A 119 3.53 26.19 -4.11
CA LYS A 119 3.70 27.65 -4.27
C LYS A 119 4.74 28.24 -3.31
N ASN A 120 4.95 27.59 -2.15
CA ASN A 120 5.85 28.08 -1.10
C ASN A 120 7.21 27.35 -1.07
N ASN A 121 7.44 26.36 -1.95
CA ASN A 121 8.70 25.61 -2.03
C ASN A 121 9.18 25.45 -3.50
N PRO A 122 9.96 26.42 -4.02
CA PRO A 122 10.39 26.41 -5.42
C PRO A 122 11.38 25.30 -5.79
N SER A 123 12.10 24.72 -4.83
CA SER A 123 13.04 23.61 -5.13
C SER A 123 12.32 22.30 -5.47
N GLY A 124 11.09 22.12 -4.97
CA GLY A 124 10.35 20.86 -5.10
C GLY A 124 11.00 19.67 -4.38
N GLU A 125 12.01 19.91 -3.54
CA GLU A 125 12.59 18.91 -2.65
C GLU A 125 11.74 18.74 -1.40
N LEU A 126 11.66 17.51 -0.90
CA LEU A 126 10.80 17.12 0.20
C LEU A 126 11.65 16.62 1.36
N ASP A 127 11.85 17.45 2.38
CA ASP A 127 12.51 17.02 3.61
C ASP A 127 11.61 16.12 4.47
N TYR A 128 12.22 15.37 5.37
CA TYR A 128 11.52 14.41 6.23
C TYR A 128 10.42 15.06 7.09
N GLU A 129 10.70 16.23 7.66
CA GLU A 129 9.77 16.92 8.55
C GLU A 129 8.55 17.43 7.77
N THR A 130 8.77 17.96 6.58
CA THR A 130 7.69 18.35 5.67
C THR A 130 6.80 17.16 5.31
N VAL A 131 7.39 16.03 4.89
CA VAL A 131 6.62 14.84 4.49
C VAL A 131 5.86 14.21 5.66
N MET A 132 6.49 14.13 6.84
CA MET A 132 5.90 13.40 7.95
C MET A 132 4.95 14.25 8.81
N LYS A 133 5.18 15.57 8.92
CA LYS A 133 4.41 16.45 9.81
C LYS A 133 3.57 17.51 9.10
N LYS A 134 4.02 18.04 7.96
CA LYS A 134 3.30 19.12 7.26
C LYS A 134 2.28 18.59 6.24
N LEU A 135 2.57 17.47 5.58
CA LEU A 135 1.65 16.80 4.64
C LEU A 135 0.59 15.97 5.38
N LYS A 136 -0.18 16.60 6.27
CA LYS A 136 -1.15 15.91 7.13
C LYS A 136 -2.20 15.15 6.32
N TYR A 137 -2.81 15.79 5.34
CA TYR A 137 -3.86 15.18 4.52
C TYR A 137 -3.32 14.07 3.61
N THR A 138 -2.12 14.23 3.03
CA THR A 138 -1.44 13.14 2.32
C THR A 138 -1.21 11.94 3.24
N GLY A 139 -0.83 12.18 4.50
CA GLY A 139 -0.71 11.12 5.49
C GLY A 139 -2.03 10.39 5.74
N GLN A 140 -3.10 11.14 5.97
CA GLN A 140 -4.45 10.63 6.17
C GLN A 140 -4.93 9.75 5.01
N VAL A 141 -4.65 10.17 3.77
CA VAL A 141 -4.99 9.40 2.56
C VAL A 141 -4.21 8.10 2.50
N VAL A 142 -2.91 8.13 2.77
CA VAL A 142 -2.08 6.92 2.77
C VAL A 142 -2.60 5.96 3.84
N ASP A 143 -2.92 6.45 5.04
CA ASP A 143 -3.48 5.62 6.11
C ASP A 143 -4.86 5.04 5.76
N GLU A 144 -5.76 5.80 5.15
CA GLU A 144 -7.07 5.30 4.68
C GLU A 144 -6.94 4.31 3.51
N THR A 145 -5.96 4.54 2.62
CA THR A 145 -5.61 3.59 1.55
C THR A 145 -5.15 2.27 2.15
N MET A 146 -4.29 2.31 3.17
CA MET A 146 -3.80 1.11 3.87
C MET A 146 -4.87 0.41 4.71
N ARG A 147 -5.88 1.15 5.19
CA ARG A 147 -7.06 0.58 5.86
C ARG A 147 -7.91 -0.24 4.89
N LEU A 148 -8.25 0.33 3.74
CA LEU A 148 -9.06 -0.36 2.74
C LEU A 148 -8.23 -1.43 2.00
N TYR A 149 -6.97 -1.17 1.71
CA TYR A 149 -6.16 -2.05 0.86
C TYR A 149 -4.86 -2.46 1.57
N PRO A 150 -4.95 -3.20 2.69
CA PRO A 150 -3.75 -3.70 3.35
C PRO A 150 -3.03 -4.68 2.41
N PRO A 151 -1.71 -4.55 2.21
CA PRO A 151 -0.94 -5.49 1.39
C PRO A 151 -1.01 -6.93 1.93
N GLY A 152 -1.14 -7.08 3.25
CA GLY A 152 -1.47 -8.35 3.90
C GLY A 152 -2.96 -8.67 3.77
N LEU A 153 -3.37 -9.32 2.69
CA LEU A 153 -4.78 -9.65 2.43
C LEU A 153 -5.31 -10.86 3.22
N SER A 154 -4.44 -11.63 3.86
CA SER A 154 -4.80 -12.87 4.54
C SER A 154 -5.03 -12.63 6.04
N PHE A 155 -4.08 -13.08 6.86
CA PHE A 155 -4.19 -13.10 8.30
C PHE A 155 -2.85 -12.77 8.93
N VAL A 156 -2.89 -12.03 10.04
CA VAL A 156 -1.74 -12.01 10.97
C VAL A 156 -1.92 -13.17 11.93
N THR A 157 -0.92 -14.05 11.97
CA THR A 157 -0.98 -15.26 12.80
C THR A 157 -0.18 -15.13 14.08
N ARG A 158 -0.67 -15.75 15.16
CA ARG A 158 0.04 -15.91 16.45
C ARG A 158 -0.20 -17.31 16.97
N GLN A 159 0.78 -17.87 17.69
CA GLN A 159 0.62 -19.17 18.35
C GLN A 159 0.72 -19.00 19.85
N ALA A 160 -0.23 -19.56 20.60
CA ALA A 160 -0.14 -19.70 22.05
C ALA A 160 1.05 -20.62 22.40
N LYS A 161 2.01 -20.12 23.18
CA LYS A 161 3.13 -20.96 23.66
C LYS A 161 2.73 -21.83 24.86
N GLU A 162 1.79 -21.34 25.65
CA GLU A 162 1.26 -21.97 26.85
C GLU A 162 -0.27 -21.84 26.88
N GLU A 163 -0.91 -22.52 27.82
CA GLU A 163 -2.36 -22.34 28.02
C GLU A 163 -2.66 -20.89 28.40
N TYR A 164 -3.65 -20.30 27.74
CA TYR A 164 -4.04 -18.90 27.98
C TYR A 164 -5.57 -18.81 28.10
N ILE A 165 -6.04 -18.11 29.15
CA ILE A 165 -7.46 -17.86 29.36
C ILE A 165 -7.74 -16.38 29.04
N TYR A 166 -8.63 -16.14 28.08
CA TYR A 166 -9.04 -14.80 27.68
C TYR A 166 -10.56 -14.70 27.67
N ASN A 167 -11.12 -13.73 28.39
CA ASN A 167 -12.56 -13.53 28.55
C ASN A 167 -13.32 -14.82 28.89
N GLY A 168 -12.78 -15.64 29.81
CA GLY A 168 -13.36 -16.93 30.21
C GLY A 168 -13.18 -18.08 29.20
N THR A 169 -12.64 -17.81 28.01
CA THR A 169 -12.33 -18.84 27.01
C THR A 169 -10.91 -19.36 27.20
N ARG A 170 -10.77 -20.68 27.29
CA ARG A 170 -9.47 -21.35 27.45
C ARG A 170 -8.90 -21.75 26.09
N PHE A 171 -7.67 -21.35 25.83
CA PHE A 171 -6.91 -21.70 24.63
C PHE A 171 -5.71 -22.56 25.02
N LYS A 172 -5.57 -23.74 24.41
CA LYS A 172 -4.46 -24.66 24.68
C LYS A 172 -3.16 -24.12 24.09
N ALA A 173 -2.03 -24.51 24.69
CA ALA A 173 -0.72 -24.34 24.06
C ALA A 173 -0.74 -24.94 22.63
N GLY A 174 -0.09 -24.26 21.69
CA GLY A 174 -0.07 -24.62 20.28
C GLY A 174 -1.21 -24.05 19.44
N THR A 175 -2.26 -23.48 20.05
CA THR A 175 -3.39 -22.86 19.33
C THR A 175 -2.90 -21.73 18.41
N CYS A 176 -3.25 -21.80 17.13
CA CYS A 176 -2.97 -20.74 16.15
C CYS A 176 -4.15 -19.77 16.07
N PHE A 177 -3.90 -18.50 16.35
CA PHE A 177 -4.83 -17.39 16.16
C PHE A 177 -4.57 -16.75 14.80
N MET A 178 -5.62 -16.56 14.02
CA MET A 178 -5.57 -15.90 12.72
C MET A 178 -6.43 -14.64 12.77
N VAL A 179 -5.81 -13.47 12.69
CA VAL A 179 -6.52 -12.19 12.72
C VAL A 179 -6.82 -11.74 11.29
N PRO A 180 -8.10 -11.69 10.87
CA PRO A 180 -8.48 -11.30 9.52
C PRO A 180 -8.37 -9.78 9.32
N GLN A 181 -7.18 -9.28 8.95
CA GLN A 181 -6.91 -7.84 8.82
C GLN A 181 -7.91 -7.13 7.91
N TYR A 182 -8.18 -7.71 6.73
CA TYR A 182 -9.10 -7.13 5.74
C TYR A 182 -10.50 -6.85 6.30
N TYR A 183 -11.03 -7.79 7.10
CA TYR A 183 -12.35 -7.69 7.71
C TYR A 183 -12.35 -6.76 8.92
N VAL A 184 -11.34 -6.83 9.79
CA VAL A 184 -11.22 -5.93 10.95
C VAL A 184 -11.15 -4.47 10.50
N GLN A 185 -10.44 -4.18 9.40
CA GLN A 185 -10.34 -2.84 8.85
C GLN A 185 -11.62 -2.34 8.15
N ARG A 186 -12.63 -3.21 7.96
CA ARG A 186 -13.96 -2.89 7.37
C ARG A 186 -15.11 -3.15 8.32
N ASP A 187 -14.82 -3.42 9.59
CA ASP A 187 -15.84 -3.76 10.55
C ASP A 187 -16.58 -2.49 11.00
N PRO A 188 -17.91 -2.37 10.78
CA PRO A 188 -18.67 -1.19 11.18
C PRO A 188 -18.67 -0.93 12.68
N ARG A 189 -18.31 -1.93 13.51
CA ARG A 189 -18.12 -1.76 14.96
C ARG A 189 -16.94 -0.86 15.32
N TYR A 190 -15.98 -0.72 14.40
CA TYR A 190 -14.77 0.11 14.58
C TYR A 190 -14.68 1.24 13.56
N TRP A 191 -15.32 1.11 12.40
CA TRP A 191 -15.22 2.03 11.28
C TRP A 191 -16.62 2.40 10.76
N PRO A 192 -17.19 3.55 11.18
CA PRO A 192 -18.45 4.04 10.63
C PRO A 192 -18.35 4.20 9.10
N ASP A 193 -19.34 3.81 8.30
CA ASP A 193 -19.24 3.80 6.81
C ASP A 193 -17.97 3.10 6.30
N PRO A 194 -17.74 1.82 6.65
CA PRO A 194 -16.43 1.19 6.54
C PRO A 194 -15.91 1.02 5.11
N LEU A 195 -16.80 1.07 4.11
CA LEU A 195 -16.44 0.92 2.70
C LEU A 195 -16.16 2.26 2.01
N GLU A 196 -16.55 3.38 2.63
CA GLU A 196 -16.29 4.70 2.10
C GLU A 196 -14.85 5.13 2.38
N PHE A 197 -14.19 5.68 1.37
CA PHE A 197 -12.85 6.25 1.47
C PHE A 197 -12.92 7.63 2.12
N LYS A 198 -12.63 7.72 3.43
CA LYS A 198 -12.65 8.98 4.21
C LYS A 198 -11.30 9.23 4.87
N PRO A 199 -10.35 9.93 4.21
CA PRO A 199 -9.06 10.29 4.81
C PRO A 199 -9.21 10.99 6.16
N GLU A 200 -10.24 11.82 6.31
CA GLU A 200 -10.50 12.65 7.48
C GLU A 200 -10.64 11.80 8.76
N ARG A 201 -10.90 10.49 8.67
CA ARG A 201 -10.84 9.57 9.82
C ARG A 201 -9.54 9.68 10.59
N PHE A 202 -8.43 9.86 9.88
CA PHE A 202 -7.09 9.97 10.46
C PHE A 202 -6.70 11.42 10.78
N SER A 203 -7.65 12.36 10.74
CA SER A 203 -7.40 13.73 11.17
C SER A 203 -7.19 13.80 12.68
N PRO A 204 -6.43 14.79 13.18
CA PRO A 204 -6.31 15.03 14.62
C PRO A 204 -7.66 15.22 15.30
N ASP A 205 -8.62 15.84 14.61
CA ASP A 205 -9.96 16.13 15.14
C ASP A 205 -10.80 14.85 15.32
N ASN A 206 -10.49 13.80 14.57
CA ASN A 206 -11.14 12.49 14.65
C ASN A 206 -10.30 11.47 15.45
N GLU A 207 -9.24 11.90 16.14
CA GLU A 207 -8.45 11.00 16.97
C GLU A 207 -9.32 10.38 18.08
N GLY A 208 -9.35 9.05 18.14
CA GLY A 208 -10.16 8.30 19.11
C GLY A 208 -11.56 7.90 18.64
N THR A 209 -11.99 8.34 17.45
CA THR A 209 -13.26 7.88 16.83
C THR A 209 -13.24 6.41 16.43
N PHE A 210 -12.05 5.84 16.23
CA PHE A 210 -11.83 4.41 16.00
C PHE A 210 -10.79 3.86 16.98
N LYS A 211 -10.89 2.57 17.29
CA LYS A 211 -9.89 1.90 18.13
C LYS A 211 -8.58 1.77 17.35
N LYS A 212 -7.48 2.34 17.87
CA LYS A 212 -6.14 2.23 17.26
C LYS A 212 -5.72 0.77 17.00
N THR A 213 -6.18 -0.17 17.82
CA THR A 213 -5.93 -1.61 17.65
C THR A 213 -6.71 -2.26 16.50
N ALA A 214 -7.74 -1.59 15.97
CA ALA A 214 -8.48 -2.02 14.78
C ALA A 214 -7.80 -1.56 13.47
N TYR A 215 -6.89 -0.59 13.53
CA TYR A 215 -6.02 -0.25 12.40
C TYR A 215 -4.83 -1.21 12.38
N THR A 216 -4.95 -2.27 11.60
CA THR A 216 -4.01 -3.39 11.60
C THR A 216 -3.20 -3.50 10.31
N ALA A 217 -3.11 -2.46 9.46
CA ALA A 217 -2.43 -2.50 8.17
C ALA A 217 -0.99 -3.06 8.24
N PHE A 218 -0.27 -2.75 9.32
CA PHE A 218 1.08 -3.24 9.59
C PHE A 218 1.15 -4.23 10.78
N GLY A 219 0.01 -4.72 11.23
CA GLY A 219 -0.12 -5.50 12.47
C GLY A 219 0.02 -4.64 13.73
N VAL A 220 -0.16 -5.28 14.89
CA VAL A 220 -0.14 -4.63 16.21
C VAL A 220 0.75 -5.43 17.16
N GLY A 221 1.38 -4.73 18.12
CA GLY A 221 2.19 -5.31 19.18
C GLY A 221 3.68 -5.52 18.80
N PRO A 222 4.43 -6.33 19.56
CA PRO A 222 5.88 -6.49 19.41
C PRO A 222 6.33 -7.11 18.08
N ARG A 223 5.40 -7.76 17.36
CA ARG A 223 5.63 -8.40 16.06
C ARG A 223 4.88 -7.66 14.95
N GLN A 224 4.65 -6.36 15.13
CA GLN A 224 4.24 -5.46 14.05
C GLN A 224 5.34 -5.36 12.98
N CYS A 225 4.99 -4.90 11.79
CA CYS A 225 5.93 -4.74 10.70
C CYS A 225 7.06 -3.78 11.12
N VAL A 226 8.31 -4.26 11.06
CA VAL A 226 9.49 -3.44 11.34
C VAL A 226 9.67 -2.31 10.32
N GLY A 227 9.16 -2.50 9.11
CA GLY A 227 9.23 -1.54 8.00
C GLY A 227 8.20 -0.43 8.03
N THR A 228 7.27 -0.39 9.00
CA THR A 228 6.13 0.55 9.02
C THR A 228 6.55 2.00 8.79
N ARG A 229 7.56 2.48 9.52
CA ARG A 229 8.03 3.88 9.42
C ARG A 229 8.66 4.17 8.06
N MET A 230 9.35 3.19 7.49
CA MET A 230 9.99 3.29 6.18
C MET A 230 8.94 3.38 5.07
N SER A 231 8.02 2.41 5.03
CA SER A 231 6.98 2.34 4.01
C SER A 231 6.07 3.57 4.04
N MET A 232 5.70 4.06 5.23
CA MET A 232 4.89 5.28 5.34
C MET A 232 5.62 6.52 4.81
N LEU A 233 6.92 6.65 5.07
CA LEU A 233 7.73 7.74 4.53
C LEU A 233 7.81 7.66 3.00
N GLU A 234 8.16 6.50 2.46
CA GLU A 234 8.30 6.29 1.01
C GLU A 234 6.97 6.54 0.29
N MET A 235 5.87 5.94 0.75
CA MET A 235 4.55 6.16 0.13
C MET A 235 4.13 7.63 0.13
N ARG A 236 4.34 8.35 1.24
CA ARG A 236 4.03 9.78 1.33
C ARG A 236 4.94 10.61 0.42
N CYS A 237 6.23 10.30 0.34
CA CYS A 237 7.16 10.96 -0.58
C CYS A 237 6.76 10.73 -2.05
N VAL A 238 6.45 9.49 -2.43
CA VAL A 238 6.00 9.13 -3.79
C VAL A 238 4.73 9.88 -4.16
N ALA A 239 3.71 9.82 -3.30
CA ALA A 239 2.43 10.51 -3.51
C ALA A 239 2.65 12.01 -3.67
N ALA A 240 3.40 12.63 -2.75
CA ALA A 240 3.71 14.05 -2.80
C ALA A 240 4.46 14.44 -4.09
N LYS A 241 5.49 13.67 -4.48
CA LYS A 241 6.33 13.99 -5.65
C LYS A 241 5.57 13.83 -6.98
N ILE A 242 4.77 12.79 -7.12
CA ILE A 242 3.94 12.60 -8.32
C ILE A 242 2.93 13.73 -8.41
N LEU A 243 2.19 13.97 -7.32
CA LEU A 243 1.21 15.05 -7.29
C LEU A 243 1.89 16.38 -7.58
N GLN A 244 3.13 16.64 -7.11
CA GLN A 244 3.94 17.83 -7.40
C GLN A 244 4.24 18.10 -8.89
N LYS A 245 4.10 17.13 -9.79
CA LYS A 245 4.39 17.34 -11.22
C LYS A 245 3.24 16.94 -12.14
N TYR A 246 2.37 16.05 -11.70
CA TYR A 246 1.32 15.47 -12.53
C TYR A 246 -0.05 15.63 -11.88
N ARG A 247 -1.05 15.75 -12.75
CA ARG A 247 -2.43 15.45 -12.40
C ARG A 247 -2.71 14.03 -12.87
N LEU A 248 -3.28 13.21 -12.00
CA LEU A 248 -3.65 11.84 -12.34
C LEU A 248 -5.12 11.81 -12.77
N GLU A 249 -5.38 11.20 -13.91
CA GLU A 249 -6.73 11.00 -14.43
C GLU A 249 -6.91 9.53 -14.78
N LEU A 250 -8.14 9.06 -14.64
CA LEU A 250 -8.52 7.73 -15.08
C LEU A 250 -8.27 7.57 -16.58
N GLY A 251 -7.59 6.50 -16.96
CA GLY A 251 -7.45 6.11 -18.35
C GLY A 251 -8.76 5.58 -18.93
N PRO A 252 -8.88 5.47 -20.27
CA PRO A 252 -10.07 4.91 -20.90
C PRO A 252 -10.43 3.50 -20.39
N SER A 253 -9.44 2.64 -20.07
CA SER A 253 -9.73 1.30 -19.54
C SER A 253 -10.40 1.30 -18.17
N GLN A 254 -10.36 2.44 -17.48
CA GLN A 254 -10.91 2.65 -16.14
C GLN A 254 -12.15 3.57 -16.16
N LYS A 255 -12.49 4.17 -17.32
CA LYS A 255 -13.67 5.02 -17.51
C LYS A 255 -14.82 4.19 -18.08
N GLY A 256 -15.71 3.68 -17.22
CA GLY A 256 -16.93 2.97 -17.61
C GLY A 256 -17.53 2.13 -16.49
N THR A 257 -18.78 1.71 -16.65
CA THR A 257 -19.35 0.60 -15.86
C THR A 257 -18.83 -0.69 -16.47
N VAL A 258 -18.16 -1.53 -15.69
CA VAL A 258 -17.77 -2.87 -16.14
C VAL A 258 -19.06 -3.64 -16.41
N VAL A 259 -19.38 -3.91 -17.68
CA VAL A 259 -20.53 -4.75 -18.04
C VAL A 259 -20.19 -6.18 -17.67
N ILE A 260 -20.77 -6.65 -16.57
CA ILE A 260 -20.71 -8.04 -16.13
C ILE A 260 -21.66 -8.82 -17.04
N GLY A 261 -21.13 -9.48 -18.06
CA GLY A 261 -21.85 -10.56 -18.73
C GLY A 261 -22.02 -11.70 -17.74
N LEU A 262 -23.22 -11.83 -17.18
CA LEU A 262 -23.66 -13.01 -16.44
C LEU A 262 -23.68 -14.23 -17.37
#